data_AF-A0AAW1Q300-F1
#
_entry.id   AF-A0AAW1Q300-F1
#
_cell.length_a   1.000
_cell.length_b   1.000
_cell.length_c   1.000
_cell.angle_alpha   90.00
_cell.angle_beta   90.00
_cell.angle_gamma   90.00
#
_symmetry.space_group_name_H-M   'P 1'
#
loop_
_entity.id
_entity.type
_entity.pdbx_description
1 polymer ?
#
loop_
_entity_poly.entity_id
_entity_poly.type
_entity_poly.pdbx_seq_one_letter_code
_entity_poly.pdbx_strand_id
1 'polypeptide(L)'
;MIRSTLPPRRSGRSRQAPPGQSSHVAAIACSSQARAVQAGYHGVTASGRRYAVVGGGFAGVAVAWHLLAQATATAPVQVQLFDLAGLGGGGSGAAGGLLHPFSPSGKLLWRGEEAMADALQLVQAAEHAARADEGLDPSAQFVWRQPIMRPAATAKQVKQFLKVQKAKAAPPAGGPAHVSCLTAREALHLLPGLSQQPVPQPAAPLARQGQPGPAALLIKGGLVLHPVRYLRALWSACQHQAATAGGSSATLVHERVTSLALLEQQQGPFDAVIVAAGAAVATIPEIGDRVPLELCQGYTLDLAWPDPAPSVQPGMADTVPSASSSHYQASGSRGLVYHAWAGRLVAQAVLADDESMLPPELLRWKQQPR
;
A
#
# COMPACT_ATOMS: atom_id res chain seq x y z
N MET A 1 -1.03 47.50 0.62
CA MET A 1 -1.65 48.40 -0.38
C MET A 1 -2.39 47.49 -1.36
N ILE A 2 -3.70 47.45 -1.56
CA ILE A 2 -4.81 48.41 -1.44
C ILE A 2 -6.07 47.63 -0.98
N ARG A 3 -6.95 48.27 -0.19
CA ARG A 3 -8.29 47.82 0.20
C ARG A 3 -9.30 48.07 -0.93
N SER A 4 -10.31 47.22 -1.07
CA SER A 4 -11.61 47.55 -1.66
C SER A 4 -12.74 46.83 -0.91
N THR A 5 -13.86 47.53 -0.72
CA THR A 5 -14.92 47.29 0.28
C THR A 5 -16.30 47.06 -0.36
N LEU A 6 -16.94 45.91 -0.05
CA LEU A 6 -18.38 45.62 0.23
C LEU A 6 -19.44 45.70 -0.92
N PRO A 7 -20.71 45.17 -0.78
CA PRO A 7 -21.32 44.07 0.03
C PRO A 7 -22.32 43.17 -0.81
N PRO A 8 -23.44 42.61 -0.27
CA PRO A 8 -23.60 41.32 0.42
C PRO A 8 -24.34 40.21 -0.37
N ARG A 9 -24.37 39.01 0.26
CA ARG A 9 -24.99 37.73 -0.15
C ARG A 9 -26.39 37.81 -0.80
N ARG A 10 -26.59 36.98 -1.83
CA ARG A 10 -27.90 36.40 -2.18
C ARG A 10 -27.84 34.87 -2.17
N SER A 11 -28.84 34.29 -1.53
CA SER A 11 -29.15 32.87 -1.42
C SER A 11 -29.62 32.24 -2.74
N GLY A 12 -29.26 30.97 -2.95
CA GLY A 12 -30.07 30.03 -3.73
C GLY A 12 -29.43 29.48 -5.00
N ARG A 13 -28.87 28.26 -4.90
CA ARG A 13 -29.33 27.03 -5.60
C ARG A 13 -28.23 25.99 -5.51
N SER A 14 -28.55 24.92 -4.79
CA SER A 14 -27.82 23.65 -4.79
C SER A 14 -27.66 23.16 -6.24
N ARG A 15 -26.43 23.18 -6.74
CA ARG A 15 -26.03 22.38 -7.90
C ARG A 15 -25.45 21.08 -7.37
N GLN A 16 -26.15 19.99 -7.69
CA GLN A 16 -25.69 18.63 -7.48
C GLN A 16 -24.29 18.44 -8.08
N ALA A 17 -23.34 18.01 -7.26
CA ALA A 17 -22.04 17.55 -7.70
C ALA A 17 -22.18 16.25 -8.50
N PRO A 18 -21.43 16.06 -9.60
CA PRO A 18 -21.39 14.78 -10.30
C PRO A 18 -20.72 13.70 -9.43
N PRO A 19 -21.04 12.40 -9.64
CA PRO A 19 -20.54 11.34 -8.79
C PRO A 19 -19.02 11.18 -8.96
N GLY A 20 -18.31 11.47 -7.86
CA GLY A 20 -16.86 11.41 -7.75
C GLY A 20 -16.31 10.01 -8.01
N GLN A 21 -15.34 9.95 -8.92
CA GLN A 21 -14.30 8.92 -8.89
C GLN A 21 -13.23 9.43 -7.93
N SER A 22 -13.16 8.87 -6.72
CA SER A 22 -12.01 9.12 -5.84
C SER A 22 -10.79 8.38 -6.40
N SER A 23 -9.94 9.13 -7.10
CA SER A 23 -8.60 8.71 -7.45
C SER A 23 -7.71 8.85 -6.22
N HIS A 24 -7.61 7.77 -5.43
CA HIS A 24 -6.55 7.65 -4.42
C HIS A 24 -5.23 7.43 -5.16
N VAL A 25 -4.54 8.53 -5.49
CA VAL A 25 -3.16 8.49 -5.98
C VAL A 25 -2.26 8.54 -4.76
N ALA A 26 -1.46 7.49 -4.54
CA ALA A 26 -0.31 7.61 -3.65
C ALA A 26 0.65 8.58 -4.34
N ALA A 27 0.75 9.81 -3.83
CA ALA A 27 1.73 10.74 -4.32
C ALA A 27 3.09 10.35 -3.75
N ILE A 28 3.95 9.85 -4.63
CA ILE A 28 5.39 9.82 -4.40
C ILE A 28 5.91 11.03 -5.15
N ALA A 29 6.45 11.99 -4.42
CA ALA A 29 7.08 13.16 -5.02
C ALA A 29 8.59 12.94 -5.01
N CYS A 30 9.20 13.00 -6.20
CA CYS A 30 10.65 13.10 -6.36
C CYS A 30 10.97 14.55 -6.70
N SER A 31 11.79 15.20 -5.89
CA SER A 31 12.41 16.47 -6.26
C SER A 31 13.87 16.20 -6.62
N SER A 32 14.17 16.09 -7.91
CA SER A 32 15.53 16.34 -8.39
C SER A 32 15.69 17.86 -8.47
N GLN A 33 16.43 18.46 -7.53
CA GLN A 33 17.05 19.74 -7.85
C GLN A 33 18.16 19.43 -8.83
N ALA A 34 17.92 19.67 -10.13
CA ALA A 34 18.95 19.58 -11.14
C ALA A 34 20.10 20.51 -10.75
N ARG A 35 21.21 19.93 -10.26
CA ARG A 35 22.47 20.65 -10.26
C ARG A 35 22.87 20.80 -11.72
N ALA A 36 22.98 22.05 -12.18
CA ALA A 36 23.85 22.35 -13.31
C ALA A 36 25.27 22.00 -12.87
N VAL A 37 25.67 20.73 -13.05
CA VAL A 37 27.04 20.30 -12.86
C VAL A 37 27.81 20.94 -14.00
N GLN A 38 28.55 22.02 -13.70
CA GLN A 38 29.64 22.44 -14.56
C GLN A 38 30.51 21.21 -14.83
N ALA A 39 30.68 20.89 -16.10
CA ALA A 39 31.48 19.76 -16.57
C ALA A 39 32.95 19.96 -16.17
N GLY A 40 33.27 19.62 -14.92
CA GLY A 40 34.60 19.38 -14.42
C GLY A 40 34.74 17.88 -14.21
N TYR A 41 35.60 17.24 -14.99
CA TYR A 41 36.08 15.88 -14.72
C TYR A 41 36.82 15.90 -13.38
N HIS A 42 36.09 15.73 -12.28
CA HIS A 42 36.65 15.46 -10.97
C HIS A 42 36.39 14.00 -10.64
N GLY A 43 37.47 13.27 -10.40
CA GLY A 43 37.47 11.82 -10.18
C GLY A 43 36.41 11.41 -9.17
N VAL A 44 35.61 10.42 -9.57
CA VAL A 44 34.63 9.74 -8.72
C VAL A 44 35.39 9.14 -7.54
N THR A 45 35.34 9.80 -6.39
CA THR A 45 35.78 9.19 -5.13
C THR A 45 34.83 8.06 -4.77
N ALA A 46 35.40 6.99 -4.21
CA ALA A 46 34.78 5.70 -3.87
C ALA A 46 33.65 5.73 -2.80
N SER A 47 32.88 6.81 -2.70
CA SER A 47 31.73 6.90 -1.79
C SER A 47 30.46 6.46 -2.52
N GLY A 48 29.78 5.44 -2.00
CA GLY A 48 28.53 4.92 -2.57
C GLY A 48 27.40 5.95 -2.69
N ARG A 49 26.40 5.64 -3.52
CA ARG A 49 25.24 6.50 -3.75
C ARG A 49 24.40 6.61 -2.47
N ARG A 50 24.04 7.83 -2.06
CA ARG A 50 23.33 8.14 -0.81
C ARG A 50 21.91 8.63 -1.12
N TYR A 51 20.92 7.95 -0.56
CA TYR A 51 19.51 8.29 -0.73
C TYR A 51 18.84 8.54 0.62
N ALA A 52 18.04 9.60 0.67
CA ALA A 52 17.09 9.82 1.77
C ALA A 52 15.69 9.38 1.32
N VAL A 53 15.01 8.59 2.14
CA VAL A 53 13.62 8.19 1.93
C VAL A 53 12.78 8.71 3.09
N VAL A 54 11.84 9.60 2.84
CA VAL A 54 11.00 10.22 3.87
C VAL A 54 9.66 9.47 3.96
N GLY A 55 9.47 8.69 5.03
CA GLY A 55 8.25 7.94 5.33
C GLY A 55 8.45 6.42 5.42
N GLY A 56 8.21 5.84 6.59
CA GLY A 56 8.35 4.41 6.93
C GLY A 56 7.10 3.58 6.67
N GLY A 57 6.28 3.98 5.69
CA GLY A 57 5.12 3.22 5.23
C GLY A 57 5.45 2.24 4.09
N PHE A 58 4.41 1.65 3.50
CA PHE A 58 4.56 0.70 2.39
C PHE A 58 5.40 1.27 1.22
N ALA A 59 5.13 2.50 0.81
CA ALA A 59 5.82 3.12 -0.32
C ALA A 59 7.31 3.37 -0.04
N GLY A 60 7.65 3.95 1.11
CA GLY A 60 9.05 4.26 1.43
C GLY A 60 9.91 3.01 1.63
N VAL A 61 9.40 2.00 2.34
CA VAL A 61 10.12 0.73 2.51
C VAL A 61 10.28 0.01 1.17
N ALA A 62 9.26 0.03 0.30
CA ALA A 62 9.37 -0.54 -1.05
C ALA A 62 10.43 0.16 -1.92
N VAL A 63 10.49 1.50 -1.91
CA VAL A 63 11.54 2.25 -2.61
C VAL A 63 12.92 1.88 -2.08
N ALA A 64 13.08 1.87 -0.75
CA ALA A 64 14.35 1.49 -0.11
C ALA A 64 14.83 0.10 -0.55
N TRP A 65 13.92 -0.89 -0.55
CA TRP A 65 14.23 -2.24 -1.03
C TRP A 65 14.72 -2.23 -2.48
N HIS A 66 14.03 -1.53 -3.38
CA HIS A 66 14.40 -1.51 -4.80
C HIS A 66 15.68 -0.74 -5.08
N LEU A 67 15.98 0.34 -4.34
CA LEU A 67 17.27 1.03 -4.42
C LEU A 67 18.42 0.12 -4.00
N LEU A 68 18.26 -0.56 -2.86
CA LEU A 68 19.27 -1.50 -2.35
C LEU A 68 19.43 -2.73 -3.25
N ALA A 69 18.42 -3.09 -4.04
CA ALA A 69 18.48 -4.26 -4.92
C ALA A 69 19.46 -4.05 -6.10
N GLN A 70 19.90 -2.81 -6.30
CA GLN A 70 20.90 -2.43 -7.30
C GLN A 70 22.30 -2.28 -6.69
N ALA A 71 22.44 -2.47 -5.38
CA ALA A 71 23.72 -2.37 -4.70
C ALA A 71 24.64 -3.53 -5.08
N THR A 72 25.90 -3.22 -5.34
CA THR A 72 26.97 -4.20 -5.56
C THR A 72 28.23 -3.79 -4.80
N ALA A 73 29.18 -4.71 -4.66
CA ALA A 73 30.46 -4.42 -3.99
C ALA A 73 31.24 -3.25 -4.64
N THR A 74 31.02 -2.99 -5.93
CA THR A 74 31.67 -1.89 -6.67
C THR A 74 30.77 -0.67 -6.85
N ALA A 75 29.48 -0.78 -6.53
CA ALA A 75 28.51 0.31 -6.57
C ALA A 75 27.64 0.27 -5.30
N PRO A 76 28.20 0.66 -4.14
CA PRO A 76 27.46 0.62 -2.89
C PRO A 76 26.32 1.64 -2.84
N VAL A 77 25.25 1.28 -2.15
CA VAL A 77 24.05 2.13 -1.95
C VAL A 77 23.81 2.31 -0.46
N GLN A 78 23.64 3.57 -0.04
CA GLN A 78 23.32 3.96 1.33
C GLN A 78 21.92 4.55 1.35
N VAL A 79 21.00 3.90 2.05
CA VAL A 79 19.63 4.38 2.25
C VAL A 79 19.45 4.80 3.70
N GLN A 80 19.03 6.05 3.91
CA GLN A 80 18.53 6.54 5.18
C GLN A 80 17.02 6.76 5.06
N LEU A 81 16.25 5.97 5.81
CA LEU A 81 14.79 6.07 5.86
C LEU A 81 14.39 6.87 7.10
N PHE A 82 13.74 8.02 6.90
CA PHE A 82 13.32 8.94 7.96
C PHE A 82 11.84 8.78 8.26
N ASP A 83 11.49 8.49 9.51
CA ASP A 83 10.10 8.51 9.98
C ASP A 83 10.04 8.81 11.49
N LEU A 84 9.20 9.77 11.89
CA LEU A 84 9.02 10.13 13.30
C LEU A 84 8.44 8.99 14.15
N ALA A 85 7.45 8.27 13.62
CA ALA A 85 6.74 7.21 14.32
C ALA A 85 7.35 5.83 14.06
N GLY A 86 8.32 5.74 13.14
CA GLY A 86 8.96 4.51 12.72
C GLY A 86 8.14 3.70 11.72
N LEU A 87 8.57 2.45 11.48
CA LEU A 87 7.97 1.58 10.47
C LEU A 87 6.50 1.30 10.76
N GLY A 88 5.64 1.68 9.81
CA GLY A 88 4.20 1.52 9.94
C GLY A 88 3.54 2.44 10.96
N GLY A 89 4.21 3.46 11.50
CA GLY A 89 3.61 4.37 12.49
C GLY A 89 2.47 5.25 11.94
N GLY A 90 2.31 5.33 10.62
CA GLY A 90 1.25 6.08 9.94
C GLY A 90 0.14 5.20 9.34
N GLY A 91 -0.52 5.73 8.30
CA GLY A 91 -1.66 5.08 7.65
C GLY A 91 -1.37 3.67 7.08
N SER A 92 -0.10 3.34 6.79
CA SER A 92 0.28 1.98 6.39
C SER A 92 0.11 0.97 7.52
N GLY A 93 0.46 1.30 8.77
CA GLY A 93 0.27 0.37 9.89
C GLY A 93 -1.18 0.19 10.29
N ALA A 94 -2.00 1.24 10.12
CA ALA A 94 -3.43 1.20 10.36
C ALA A 94 -4.23 0.48 9.26
N ALA A 95 -3.59 0.06 8.16
CA ALA A 95 -4.27 -0.56 7.03
C ALA A 95 -4.85 -1.93 7.37
N GLY A 96 -5.94 -2.31 6.70
CA GLY A 96 -6.61 -3.59 6.91
C GLY A 96 -5.98 -4.79 6.20
N GLY A 97 -4.72 -4.69 5.76
CA GLY A 97 -3.95 -5.83 5.24
C GLY A 97 -4.39 -6.47 3.92
N LEU A 98 -5.53 -6.11 3.33
CA LEU A 98 -6.07 -6.77 2.14
C LEU A 98 -5.21 -6.49 0.89
N LEU A 99 -4.59 -7.51 0.32
CA LEU A 99 -3.83 -7.42 -0.93
C LEU A 99 -4.54 -8.21 -2.05
N HIS A 100 -5.06 -7.48 -3.04
CA HIS A 100 -5.60 -8.05 -4.27
C HIS A 100 -5.74 -6.98 -5.37
N PRO A 101 -5.71 -7.34 -6.66
CA PRO A 101 -5.70 -6.39 -7.78
C PRO A 101 -7.09 -6.02 -8.31
N PHE A 102 -8.15 -6.17 -7.51
CA PHE A 102 -9.53 -6.00 -7.97
C PHE A 102 -10.25 -4.83 -7.30
N SER A 103 -11.03 -4.09 -8.08
CA SER A 103 -11.95 -3.06 -7.58
C SER A 103 -13.09 -3.66 -6.72
N PRO A 104 -13.86 -2.83 -6.00
CA PRO A 104 -15.09 -3.27 -5.32
C PRO A 104 -16.07 -4.04 -6.22
N SER A 105 -16.09 -3.72 -7.52
CA SER A 105 -16.94 -4.35 -8.52
C SER A 105 -16.39 -5.62 -9.16
N GLY A 106 -15.19 -6.07 -8.76
CA GLY A 106 -14.51 -7.24 -9.31
C GLY A 106 -13.74 -7.01 -10.61
N LYS A 107 -13.71 -5.77 -11.13
CA LYS A 107 -12.84 -5.42 -12.27
C LYS A 107 -11.38 -5.34 -11.83
N LEU A 108 -10.47 -5.80 -12.68
CA LEU A 108 -9.03 -5.59 -12.50
C LEU A 108 -8.72 -4.09 -12.41
N LEU A 109 -7.84 -3.73 -11.47
CA LEU A 109 -7.32 -2.38 -11.32
C LEU A 109 -6.35 -2.05 -12.46
N TRP A 110 -6.14 -0.76 -12.74
CA TRP A 110 -5.16 -0.32 -13.73
C TRP A 110 -3.76 -0.87 -13.38
N ARG A 111 -3.05 -1.50 -14.31
CA ARG A 111 -1.76 -2.18 -14.01
C ARG A 111 -1.85 -3.22 -12.87
N GLY A 112 -3.05 -3.73 -12.56
CA GLY A 112 -3.28 -4.55 -11.37
C GLY A 112 -2.51 -5.88 -11.35
N GLU A 113 -2.32 -6.52 -12.51
CA GLU A 113 -1.54 -7.77 -12.61
C GLU A 113 -0.06 -7.54 -12.31
N GLU A 114 0.56 -6.55 -12.96
CA GLU A 114 1.95 -6.16 -12.74
C GLU A 114 2.17 -5.71 -11.28
N ALA A 115 1.26 -4.89 -10.75
CA ALA A 115 1.33 -4.41 -9.37
C ALA A 115 1.21 -5.54 -8.34
N MET A 116 0.33 -6.51 -8.59
CA MET A 116 0.22 -7.70 -7.75
C MET A 116 1.48 -8.55 -7.79
N ALA A 117 2.10 -8.73 -8.96
CA ALA A 117 3.33 -9.51 -9.11
C ALA A 117 4.49 -8.88 -8.30
N ASP A 118 4.70 -7.57 -8.43
CA ASP A 118 5.71 -6.86 -7.64
C ASP A 118 5.42 -6.92 -6.14
N ALA A 119 4.14 -6.77 -5.74
CA ALA A 119 3.76 -6.87 -4.34
C ALA A 119 4.08 -8.26 -3.78
N LEU A 120 3.77 -9.32 -4.52
CA LEU A 120 4.10 -10.70 -4.12
C LEU A 120 5.61 -10.93 -4.00
N GLN A 121 6.43 -10.29 -4.83
CA GLN A 121 7.90 -10.35 -4.71
C GLN A 121 8.36 -9.76 -3.37
N LEU A 122 7.85 -8.59 -2.97
CA LEU A 122 8.20 -8.00 -1.67
C LEU A 122 7.64 -8.80 -0.49
N VAL A 123 6.45 -9.39 -0.61
CA VAL A 123 5.93 -10.33 0.40
C VAL A 123 6.89 -11.50 0.57
N GLN A 124 7.37 -12.10 -0.52
CA GLN A 124 8.32 -13.21 -0.47
C GLN A 124 9.66 -12.80 0.17
N ALA A 125 10.18 -11.61 -0.16
CA ALA A 125 11.40 -11.07 0.45
C ALA A 125 11.24 -10.88 1.98
N ALA A 126 10.11 -10.33 2.41
CA ALA A 126 9.78 -10.18 3.82
C ALA A 126 9.65 -11.54 4.54
N GLU A 127 8.97 -12.52 3.93
CA GLU A 127 8.86 -13.89 4.44
C GLU A 127 10.24 -14.57 4.57
N HIS A 128 11.16 -14.34 3.62
CA HIS A 128 12.54 -14.84 3.71
C HIS A 128 13.31 -14.20 4.86
N ALA A 129 13.27 -12.87 4.99
CA ALA A 129 13.99 -12.16 6.05
C ALA A 129 13.46 -12.54 7.44
N ALA A 130 12.14 -12.64 7.61
CA ALA A 130 11.54 -13.04 8.89
C ALA A 130 11.93 -14.46 9.34
N ARG A 131 12.32 -15.35 8.43
CA ARG A 131 12.84 -16.69 8.78
C ARG A 131 14.31 -16.68 9.19
N ALA A 132 15.05 -15.65 8.79
CA ALA A 132 16.49 -15.54 9.00
C ALA A 132 16.86 -14.60 10.16
N ASP A 133 15.95 -13.73 10.56
CA ASP A 133 16.17 -12.71 11.60
C ASP A 133 15.77 -13.25 12.97
N GLU A 134 16.75 -13.48 13.85
CA GLU A 134 16.52 -13.94 15.23
C GLU A 134 15.78 -12.89 16.11
N GLY A 135 15.80 -11.62 15.70
CA GLY A 135 15.12 -10.52 16.39
C GLY A 135 13.64 -10.37 16.02
N LEU A 136 13.18 -11.05 14.97
CA LEU A 136 11.77 -11.17 14.61
C LEU A 136 11.25 -12.50 15.12
N ASP A 137 10.08 -12.50 15.75
CA ASP A 137 9.42 -13.75 16.15
C ASP A 137 9.07 -14.57 14.88
N PRO A 138 9.77 -15.69 14.63
CA PRO A 138 9.55 -16.48 13.41
C PRO A 138 8.18 -17.19 13.44
N SER A 139 7.55 -17.29 14.61
CA SER A 139 6.21 -17.83 14.78
C SER A 139 5.11 -16.78 14.54
N ALA A 140 5.46 -15.48 14.51
CA ALA A 140 4.52 -14.40 14.30
C ALA A 140 4.09 -14.30 12.84
N GLN A 141 3.11 -15.13 12.46
CA GLN A 141 2.48 -15.07 11.14
C GLN A 141 2.03 -13.62 10.81
N PHE A 142 2.36 -13.18 9.61
CA PHE A 142 1.96 -11.87 9.07
C PHE A 142 1.41 -11.94 7.65
N VAL A 143 1.29 -13.15 7.07
CA VAL A 143 0.72 -13.40 5.75
C VAL A 143 -0.31 -14.52 5.86
N TRP A 144 -1.53 -14.27 5.39
CA TRP A 144 -2.59 -15.27 5.25
C TRP A 144 -3.01 -15.38 3.79
N ARG A 145 -2.72 -16.54 3.17
CA ARG A 145 -2.98 -16.82 1.74
C ARG A 145 -4.35 -17.47 1.53
N GLN A 146 -5.39 -16.84 2.07
CA GLN A 146 -6.77 -17.30 1.97
C GLN A 146 -7.55 -16.45 0.96
N PRO A 147 -8.52 -17.03 0.24
CA PRO A 147 -9.40 -16.26 -0.63
C PRO A 147 -10.14 -15.15 0.13
N ILE A 148 -10.32 -13.99 -0.52
CA ILE A 148 -11.05 -12.86 0.06
C ILE A 148 -12.48 -12.89 -0.46
N MET A 149 -13.45 -13.05 0.43
CA MET A 149 -14.87 -12.96 0.10
C MET A 149 -15.40 -11.54 0.31
N ARG A 150 -16.10 -11.01 -0.70
CA ARG A 150 -16.80 -9.73 -0.64
C ARG A 150 -18.30 -9.96 -0.81
N PRO A 151 -19.08 -9.95 0.29
CA PRO A 151 -20.54 -9.97 0.21
C PRO A 151 -21.08 -8.77 -0.57
N ALA A 152 -22.17 -8.97 -1.31
CA ALA A 152 -22.91 -7.86 -1.88
C ALA A 152 -23.71 -7.15 -0.79
N ALA A 153 -23.44 -5.87 -0.57
CA ALA A 153 -24.17 -5.03 0.39
C ALA A 153 -25.33 -4.26 -0.27
N THR A 154 -25.41 -4.25 -1.60
CA THR A 154 -26.43 -3.48 -2.34
C THR A 154 -26.89 -4.21 -3.62
N ALA A 155 -28.11 -3.92 -4.08
CA ALA A 155 -28.60 -4.44 -5.37
C ALA A 155 -27.74 -3.96 -6.55
N LYS A 156 -27.07 -2.81 -6.42
CA LYS A 156 -26.10 -2.30 -7.40
C LYS A 156 -24.88 -3.23 -7.50
N GLN A 157 -24.35 -3.71 -6.37
CA GLN A 157 -23.25 -4.67 -6.36
C GLN A 157 -23.67 -6.01 -6.93
N VAL A 158 -24.87 -6.51 -6.63
CA VAL A 158 -25.40 -7.73 -7.26
C VAL A 158 -25.42 -7.60 -8.79
N LYS A 159 -25.90 -6.47 -9.32
CA LYS A 159 -25.86 -6.19 -10.76
C LYS A 159 -24.43 -6.15 -11.32
N GLN A 160 -23.46 -5.65 -10.56
CA GLN A 160 -22.05 -5.64 -10.97
C GLN A 160 -21.46 -7.05 -10.99
N PHE A 161 -21.72 -7.85 -9.95
CA PHE A 161 -21.25 -9.24 -9.86
C PHE A 161 -21.87 -10.11 -10.95
N LEU A 162 -23.14 -9.90 -11.30
CA LEU A 162 -23.76 -10.56 -12.46
C LEU A 162 -23.01 -10.30 -13.77
N LYS A 163 -22.48 -9.08 -13.96
CA LYS A 163 -21.65 -8.78 -15.14
C LYS A 163 -20.34 -9.56 -15.12
N VAL A 164 -19.71 -9.68 -13.95
CA VAL A 164 -18.49 -10.49 -13.77
C VAL A 164 -18.78 -11.97 -14.06
N GLN A 165 -19.88 -12.52 -13.53
CA GLN A 165 -20.30 -13.90 -13.77
C GLN A 165 -20.59 -14.18 -15.25
N LYS A 166 -21.30 -13.27 -15.92
CA LYS A 166 -21.65 -13.39 -17.34
C LYS A 166 -20.47 -13.22 -18.28
N ALA A 167 -19.45 -12.47 -17.87
CA ALA A 167 -18.31 -12.16 -18.72
C ALA A 167 -17.54 -13.41 -19.17
N LYS A 168 -17.80 -14.62 -18.61
CA LYS A 168 -17.12 -15.89 -18.95
C LYS A 168 -15.62 -15.70 -19.18
N ALA A 169 -15.01 -14.78 -18.44
CA ALA A 169 -13.58 -14.57 -18.54
C ALA A 169 -12.97 -15.81 -17.90
N ALA A 170 -12.60 -16.79 -18.74
CA ALA A 170 -11.58 -17.74 -18.37
C ALA A 170 -10.46 -16.89 -17.75
N PRO A 171 -10.00 -17.19 -16.52
CA PRO A 171 -8.86 -16.46 -15.99
C PRO A 171 -7.78 -16.50 -17.07
N PRO A 172 -7.08 -15.38 -17.38
CA PRO A 172 -5.85 -15.52 -18.14
C PRO A 172 -5.04 -16.60 -17.41
N ALA A 173 -4.82 -17.73 -18.10
CA ALA A 173 -4.16 -18.87 -17.51
C ALA A 173 -2.78 -18.39 -17.05
N GLY A 174 -2.59 -18.25 -15.74
CA GLY A 174 -1.33 -17.78 -15.14
C GLY A 174 -1.36 -16.43 -14.42
N GLY A 175 -2.48 -15.70 -14.35
CA GLY A 175 -2.54 -14.46 -13.53
C GLY A 175 -2.43 -14.71 -12.02
N PRO A 176 -1.82 -13.80 -11.22
CA PRO A 176 -1.56 -14.01 -9.79
C PRO A 176 -2.84 -14.06 -8.93
N ALA A 177 -3.95 -13.54 -9.42
CA ALA A 177 -5.24 -13.57 -8.75
C ALA A 177 -6.41 -13.55 -9.75
N HIS A 178 -7.57 -14.09 -9.37
CA HIS A 178 -8.79 -14.08 -10.19
C HIS A 178 -10.06 -13.95 -9.35
N VAL A 179 -11.18 -13.64 -10.00
CA VAL A 179 -12.49 -13.47 -9.35
C VAL A 179 -13.51 -14.48 -9.83
N SER A 180 -14.33 -14.98 -8.91
CA SER A 180 -15.53 -15.76 -9.21
C SER A 180 -16.71 -15.24 -8.40
N CYS A 181 -17.93 -15.50 -8.84
CA CYS A 181 -19.13 -15.17 -8.08
C CYS A 181 -19.61 -16.39 -7.28
N LEU A 182 -20.16 -16.14 -6.10
CA LEU A 182 -20.77 -17.16 -5.24
C LEU A 182 -22.26 -16.89 -5.08
N THR A 183 -23.05 -17.96 -5.07
CA THR A 183 -24.42 -17.97 -4.56
C THR A 183 -24.44 -17.77 -3.05
N ALA A 184 -25.60 -17.46 -2.48
CA ALA A 184 -25.76 -17.33 -1.03
C ALA A 184 -25.37 -18.63 -0.29
N ARG A 185 -25.77 -19.78 -0.85
CA ARG A 185 -25.45 -21.10 -0.29
C ARG A 185 -23.95 -21.37 -0.27
N GLU A 186 -23.25 -21.07 -1.36
CA GLU A 186 -21.79 -21.26 -1.43
C GLU A 186 -21.05 -20.32 -0.48
N ALA A 187 -21.49 -19.05 -0.38
CA ALA A 187 -20.91 -18.09 0.56
C ALA A 187 -21.07 -18.54 2.02
N LEU A 188 -22.28 -19.00 2.41
CA LEU A 188 -22.55 -19.54 3.74
C LEU A 188 -21.77 -20.82 4.03
N HIS A 189 -21.56 -21.67 3.03
CA HIS A 189 -20.75 -22.88 3.19
C HIS A 189 -19.27 -22.55 3.44
N LEU A 190 -18.74 -21.51 2.79
CA LEU A 190 -17.35 -21.07 3.01
C LEU A 190 -17.17 -20.29 4.31
N LEU A 191 -18.17 -19.52 4.74
CA LEU A 191 -18.14 -18.72 5.96
C LEU A 191 -19.46 -18.89 6.73
N PRO A 192 -19.59 -19.94 7.57
CA PRO A 192 -20.81 -20.25 8.31
C PRO A 192 -21.29 -19.15 9.27
N GLY A 193 -20.38 -18.28 9.72
CA GLY A 193 -20.69 -17.11 10.55
C GLY A 193 -21.23 -15.90 9.79
N LEU A 194 -21.37 -15.98 8.46
CA LEU A 194 -21.96 -14.90 7.66
C LEU A 194 -23.46 -14.79 7.97
N SER A 195 -23.91 -13.59 8.33
CA SER A 195 -25.32 -13.35 8.61
C SER A 195 -26.22 -13.78 7.45
N GLN A 196 -27.29 -14.50 7.77
CA GLN A 196 -28.34 -14.92 6.83
C GLN A 196 -29.24 -13.75 6.38
N GLN A 197 -28.96 -12.52 6.82
CA GLN A 197 -29.66 -11.32 6.37
C GLN A 197 -29.73 -11.31 4.83
N PRO A 198 -30.91 -11.11 4.23
CA PRO A 198 -31.08 -11.30 2.80
C PRO A 198 -30.16 -10.35 2.04
N VAL A 199 -29.26 -10.92 1.23
CA VAL A 199 -28.53 -10.16 0.22
C VAL A 199 -29.54 -9.40 -0.62
N PRO A 200 -29.38 -8.08 -0.84
CA PRO A 200 -30.37 -7.29 -1.58
C PRO A 200 -30.65 -7.92 -2.95
N GLN A 201 -31.86 -8.43 -3.15
CA GLN A 201 -32.22 -9.08 -4.39
C GLN A 201 -32.26 -8.06 -5.54
N PRO A 202 -31.77 -8.42 -6.74
CA PRO A 202 -31.91 -7.55 -7.90
C PRO A 202 -33.39 -7.44 -8.26
N ALA A 203 -33.85 -6.24 -8.65
CA ALA A 203 -35.22 -6.03 -9.10
C ALA A 203 -35.63 -7.02 -10.22
N ALA A 204 -36.92 -7.36 -10.24
CA ALA A 204 -37.55 -8.50 -10.91
C ALA A 204 -37.19 -8.83 -12.37
N PRO A 205 -36.81 -7.92 -13.30
CA PRO A 205 -36.54 -8.36 -14.68
C PRO A 205 -35.27 -9.22 -14.86
N LEU A 206 -34.40 -9.34 -13.83
CA LEU A 206 -33.18 -10.15 -13.86
C LEU A 206 -33.35 -11.56 -13.25
N ALA A 207 -34.45 -11.82 -12.54
CA ALA A 207 -34.78 -13.15 -11.98
C ALA A 207 -35.38 -14.09 -13.03
N ARG A 208 -35.11 -13.86 -14.32
CA ARG A 208 -35.54 -14.78 -15.38
C ARG A 208 -34.73 -16.07 -15.24
N GLN A 209 -35.44 -17.18 -15.01
CA GLN A 209 -34.97 -18.58 -14.94
C GLN A 209 -34.56 -19.14 -13.57
N GLY A 210 -35.15 -18.71 -12.44
CA GLY A 210 -35.11 -19.50 -11.19
C GLY A 210 -33.71 -19.74 -10.58
N GLN A 211 -32.65 -19.18 -11.15
CA GLN A 211 -31.29 -19.28 -10.64
C GLN A 211 -31.03 -18.11 -9.67
N PRO A 212 -30.59 -18.39 -8.43
CA PRO A 212 -30.24 -17.33 -7.49
C PRO A 212 -29.07 -16.51 -8.03
N GLY A 213 -29.21 -15.18 -8.02
CA GLY A 213 -28.14 -14.27 -8.42
C GLY A 213 -26.92 -14.35 -7.47
N PRO A 214 -25.78 -13.75 -7.87
CA PRO A 214 -24.56 -13.78 -7.07
C PRO A 214 -24.74 -12.98 -5.78
N ALA A 215 -24.42 -13.62 -4.67
CA ALA A 215 -24.47 -13.09 -3.31
C ALA A 215 -23.14 -12.50 -2.86
N ALA A 216 -22.02 -13.00 -3.40
CA ALA A 216 -20.69 -12.52 -3.08
C ALA A 216 -19.74 -12.63 -4.27
N LEU A 217 -18.67 -11.85 -4.23
CA LEU A 217 -17.50 -12.00 -5.08
C LEU A 217 -16.41 -12.71 -4.27
N LEU A 218 -15.84 -13.78 -4.81
CA LEU A 218 -14.69 -14.48 -4.24
C LEU A 218 -13.44 -14.10 -5.04
N ILE A 219 -12.44 -13.55 -4.34
CA ILE A 219 -11.14 -13.21 -4.91
C ILE A 219 -10.16 -14.31 -4.50
N LYS A 220 -9.74 -15.10 -5.48
CA LYS A 220 -8.74 -16.17 -5.31
C LYS A 220 -7.36 -15.63 -5.65
N GLY A 221 -6.33 -16.06 -4.91
CA GLY A 221 -4.98 -15.49 -5.00
C GLY A 221 -4.80 -14.15 -4.29
N GLY A 222 -5.85 -13.61 -3.66
CA GLY A 222 -5.72 -12.53 -2.69
C GLY A 222 -5.06 -13.03 -1.39
N LEU A 223 -4.52 -12.10 -0.61
CA LEU A 223 -3.93 -12.39 0.69
C LEU A 223 -4.22 -11.28 1.69
N VAL A 224 -4.05 -11.59 2.97
CA VAL A 224 -4.10 -10.62 4.07
C VAL A 224 -2.71 -10.50 4.68
N LEU A 225 -2.26 -9.27 4.92
CA LEU A 225 -1.00 -8.97 5.60
C LEU A 225 -1.27 -8.34 6.97
N HIS A 226 -0.47 -8.67 7.97
CA HIS A 226 -0.34 -7.83 9.15
C HIS A 226 0.62 -6.68 8.80
N PRO A 227 0.16 -5.42 8.65
CA PRO A 227 0.96 -4.36 8.05
C PRO A 227 2.27 -4.05 8.76
N VAL A 228 2.23 -3.88 10.08
CA VAL A 228 3.42 -3.51 10.87
C VAL A 228 4.47 -4.63 10.85
N ARG A 229 4.05 -5.88 11.04
CA ARG A 229 4.95 -7.05 10.96
C ARG A 229 5.56 -7.19 9.57
N TYR A 230 4.76 -7.02 8.52
CA TYR A 230 5.24 -7.02 7.14
C TYR A 230 6.28 -5.93 6.88
N LEU A 231 6.04 -4.69 7.32
CA LEU A 231 6.98 -3.58 7.14
C LEU A 231 8.29 -3.80 7.89
N ARG A 232 8.24 -4.34 9.11
CA ARG A 232 9.44 -4.69 9.89
C ARG A 232 10.24 -5.80 9.21
N ALA A 233 9.56 -6.86 8.76
CA ALA A 233 10.21 -7.96 8.04
C ALA A 233 10.82 -7.51 6.70
N LEU A 234 10.12 -6.66 5.94
CA LEU A 234 10.65 -6.11 4.70
C LEU A 234 11.84 -5.16 4.94
N TRP A 235 11.80 -4.38 6.03
CA TRP A 235 12.94 -3.54 6.40
C TRP A 235 14.16 -4.38 6.83
N SER A 236 13.96 -5.47 7.58
CA SER A 236 15.01 -6.45 7.86
C SER A 236 15.60 -7.01 6.56
N ALA A 237 14.76 -7.30 5.56
CA ALA A 237 15.23 -7.69 4.24
C ALA A 237 16.13 -6.61 3.60
N CYS A 238 15.75 -5.33 3.67
CA CYS A 238 16.60 -4.22 3.20
C CYS A 238 17.98 -4.23 3.87
N GLN A 239 18.02 -4.44 5.20
CA GLN A 239 19.26 -4.48 5.96
C GLN A 239 20.14 -5.66 5.55
N HIS A 240 19.56 -6.85 5.35
CA HIS A 240 20.28 -8.03 4.85
C HIS A 240 20.85 -7.81 3.45
N GLN A 241 20.08 -7.16 2.56
CA GLN A 241 20.51 -6.87 1.20
C GLN A 241 21.69 -5.88 1.19
N ALA A 242 21.62 -4.84 2.03
CA ALA A 242 22.72 -3.89 2.21
C ALA A 242 23.99 -4.57 2.77
N ALA A 243 23.84 -5.42 3.79
CA ALA A 243 24.95 -6.15 4.38
C ALA A 243 25.62 -7.10 3.37
N THR A 244 24.83 -7.78 2.54
CA THR A 244 25.32 -8.71 1.52
C THR A 244 26.08 -8.01 0.40
N ALA A 245 25.65 -6.81 -0.01
CA ALA A 245 26.29 -6.08 -1.10
C ALA A 245 27.71 -5.58 -0.75
N GLY A 246 28.02 -5.38 0.54
CA GLY A 246 29.29 -4.82 0.99
C GLY A 246 29.38 -3.30 0.73
N GLY A 247 29.78 -2.53 1.74
CA GLY A 247 29.87 -1.05 1.65
C GLY A 247 28.53 -0.31 1.53
N SER A 248 27.41 -1.04 1.48
CA SER A 248 26.05 -0.51 1.43
C SER A 248 25.44 -0.44 2.83
N SER A 249 24.42 0.40 3.03
CA SER A 249 23.75 0.53 4.33
C SER A 249 22.26 0.82 4.19
N ALA A 250 21.47 0.34 5.16
CA ALA A 250 20.05 0.64 5.30
C ALA A 250 19.81 1.06 6.75
N THR A 251 19.57 2.35 6.97
CA THR A 251 19.43 2.94 8.31
C THR A 251 18.06 3.56 8.50
N LEU A 252 17.38 3.20 9.59
CA LEU A 252 16.13 3.83 10.01
C LEU A 252 16.47 4.98 10.95
N VAL A 253 16.00 6.18 10.62
CA VAL A 253 16.20 7.40 11.40
C VAL A 253 14.86 7.83 11.98
N HIS A 254 14.75 7.80 13.31
CA HIS A 254 13.54 8.14 14.06
C HIS A 254 13.38 9.66 14.21
N GLU A 255 13.30 10.37 13.09
CA GLU A 255 13.24 11.82 13.05
C GLU A 255 12.14 12.32 12.13
N ARG A 256 11.58 13.49 12.47
CA ARG A 256 10.65 14.20 11.61
C ARG A 256 11.40 15.04 10.60
N VAL A 257 11.17 14.80 9.31
CA VAL A 257 11.57 15.73 8.25
C VAL A 257 10.56 16.89 8.21
N THR A 258 11.03 18.09 8.55
CA THR A 258 10.22 19.32 8.54
C THR A 258 10.47 20.19 7.31
N SER A 259 11.62 20.00 6.65
CA SER A 259 12.02 20.65 5.40
C SER A 259 13.06 19.78 4.71
N LEU A 260 13.00 19.73 3.38
CA LEU A 260 13.99 19.03 2.57
C LEU A 260 15.35 19.76 2.58
N ALA A 261 15.33 21.09 2.56
CA ALA A 261 16.56 21.89 2.65
C ALA A 261 17.28 21.69 3.99
N LEU A 262 16.53 21.66 5.11
CA LEU A 262 17.11 21.37 6.43
C LEU A 262 17.66 19.96 6.52
N LEU A 263 16.97 18.97 5.95
CA LEU A 263 17.43 17.59 5.90
C LEU A 263 18.81 17.48 5.22
N GLU A 264 18.97 18.10 4.05
CA GLU A 264 20.25 18.11 3.32
C GLU A 264 21.34 18.89 4.09
N GLN A 265 20.98 20.00 4.73
CA GLN A 265 21.92 20.78 5.54
C GLN A 265 22.44 19.99 6.75
N GLN A 266 21.60 19.18 7.38
CA GLN A 266 21.93 18.45 8.62
C GLN A 266 22.59 17.10 8.38
N GLN A 267 22.12 16.34 7.38
CA GLN A 267 22.55 14.95 7.13
C GLN A 267 23.52 14.82 5.94
N GLY A 268 23.83 15.95 5.31
CA GLY A 268 24.74 16.06 4.18
C GLY A 268 24.05 15.82 2.83
N PRO A 269 24.80 15.97 1.73
CA PRO A 269 24.23 15.84 0.39
C PRO A 269 23.77 14.41 0.13
N PHE A 270 22.56 14.28 -0.42
CA PHE A 270 22.02 13.05 -0.98
C PHE A 270 22.06 13.13 -2.51
N ASP A 271 22.22 12.00 -3.19
CA ASP A 271 22.04 11.91 -4.64
C ASP A 271 20.57 12.11 -5.01
N ALA A 272 19.64 11.67 -4.15
CA ALA A 272 18.23 12.02 -4.24
C ALA A 272 17.51 11.94 -2.88
N VAL A 273 16.47 12.76 -2.73
CA VAL A 273 15.50 12.69 -1.64
C VAL A 273 14.16 12.22 -2.18
N ILE A 274 13.69 11.07 -1.71
CA ILE A 274 12.43 10.46 -2.11
C ILE A 274 11.39 10.74 -1.02
N VAL A 275 10.30 11.42 -1.37
CA VAL A 275 9.23 11.74 -0.41
C VAL A 275 8.07 10.76 -0.55
N ALA A 276 7.96 9.87 0.44
CA ALA A 276 6.95 8.82 0.58
C ALA A 276 6.16 8.95 1.91
N ALA A 277 5.94 10.19 2.36
CA ALA A 277 5.42 10.52 3.70
C ALA A 277 3.89 10.35 3.87
N GLY A 278 3.20 9.75 2.90
CA GLY A 278 1.74 9.61 2.92
C GLY A 278 1.03 10.95 3.19
N ALA A 279 0.06 10.95 4.11
CA ALA A 279 -0.66 12.15 4.52
C ALA A 279 0.25 13.26 5.11
N ALA A 280 1.40 12.90 5.69
CA ALA A 280 2.31 13.86 6.30
C ALA A 280 3.09 14.70 5.27
N VAL A 281 3.03 14.36 3.97
CA VAL A 281 3.65 15.16 2.91
C VAL A 281 3.13 16.61 2.90
N ALA A 282 1.88 16.83 3.30
CA ALA A 282 1.28 18.15 3.43
C ALA A 282 2.01 19.05 4.45
N THR A 283 2.84 18.47 5.32
CA THR A 283 3.61 19.21 6.33
C THR A 283 5.02 19.59 5.87
N ILE A 284 5.43 19.19 4.67
CA ILE A 284 6.75 19.51 4.07
C ILE A 284 6.57 20.73 3.15
N PRO A 285 7.08 21.92 3.49
CA PRO A 285 6.80 23.17 2.78
C PRO A 285 7.16 23.14 1.29
N GLU A 286 8.17 22.38 0.88
CA GLU A 286 8.66 22.34 -0.49
C GLU A 286 7.70 21.61 -1.45
N ILE A 287 6.80 20.77 -0.93
CA ILE A 287 5.96 19.85 -1.70
C ILE A 287 4.48 19.89 -1.28
N GLY A 288 4.19 20.23 -0.02
CA GLY A 288 2.88 19.99 0.60
C GLY A 288 1.69 20.66 -0.11
N ASP A 289 1.90 21.84 -0.70
CA ASP A 289 0.88 22.58 -1.47
C ASP A 289 0.80 22.16 -2.94
N ARG A 290 1.74 21.36 -3.43
CA ARG A 290 1.82 20.93 -4.84
C ARG A 290 1.10 19.63 -5.11
N VAL A 291 0.88 18.83 -4.08
CA VAL A 291 0.29 17.50 -4.22
C VAL A 291 -1.20 17.58 -3.92
N PRO A 292 -2.09 17.20 -4.86
CA PRO A 292 -3.54 17.28 -4.69
C PRO A 292 -4.05 16.13 -3.82
N LEU A 293 -3.65 16.12 -2.53
CA LEU A 293 -4.11 15.15 -1.55
C LEU A 293 -5.21 15.73 -0.68
N GLU A 294 -6.25 14.92 -0.46
CA GLU A 294 -7.25 15.16 0.57
C GLU A 294 -7.00 14.18 1.73
N LEU A 295 -6.97 14.72 2.94
CA LEU A 295 -6.83 13.89 4.14
C LEU A 295 -8.11 13.09 4.37
N CYS A 296 -7.96 11.77 4.41
CA CYS A 296 -9.06 10.85 4.71
C CYS A 296 -8.67 10.00 5.91
N GLN A 297 -9.48 10.07 6.97
CA GLN A 297 -9.28 9.26 8.16
C GLN A 297 -9.95 7.89 7.99
N GLY A 298 -9.15 6.83 8.16
CA GLY A 298 -9.63 5.45 8.24
C GLY A 298 -9.58 4.94 9.68
N TYR A 299 -10.42 3.97 10.00
CA TYR A 299 -10.46 3.30 11.30
C TYR A 299 -10.38 1.79 11.09
N THR A 300 -9.59 1.13 11.94
CA THR A 300 -9.48 -0.34 12.01
C THR A 300 -9.73 -0.75 13.46
N LEU A 301 -10.49 -1.82 13.65
CA LEU A 301 -10.77 -2.41 14.96
C LEU A 301 -10.32 -3.86 14.93
N ASP A 302 -9.43 -4.22 15.85
CA ASP A 302 -9.05 -5.61 16.07
C ASP A 302 -9.87 -6.17 17.22
N LEU A 303 -10.65 -7.21 16.93
CA LEU A 303 -11.48 -7.89 17.93
C LEU A 303 -10.78 -9.17 18.36
N ALA A 304 -10.43 -9.26 19.64
CA ALA A 304 -9.96 -10.50 20.23
C ALA A 304 -11.16 -11.43 20.43
N TRP A 305 -11.09 -12.63 19.87
CA TRP A 305 -12.04 -13.68 20.24
C TRP A 305 -11.68 -14.14 21.65
N PRO A 306 -12.64 -14.26 22.58
CA PRO A 306 -12.35 -14.84 23.89
C PRO A 306 -11.90 -16.28 23.68
N ASP A 307 -10.70 -16.63 24.15
CA ASP A 307 -10.30 -18.02 24.23
C ASP A 307 -11.41 -18.80 24.96
N PRO A 308 -11.78 -20.01 24.52
CA PRO A 308 -12.54 -20.90 25.38
C PRO A 308 -11.73 -21.02 26.68
N ALA A 309 -12.32 -20.58 27.80
CA ALA A 309 -11.61 -20.41 29.07
C ALA A 309 -10.69 -21.61 29.33
N PRO A 310 -9.42 -21.38 29.72
CA PRO A 310 -8.58 -22.49 30.12
C PRO A 310 -9.31 -23.23 31.23
N SER A 311 -9.57 -24.52 31.05
CA SER A 311 -9.92 -25.39 32.17
C SER A 311 -8.79 -25.23 33.18
N VAL A 312 -9.06 -24.53 34.27
CA VAL A 312 -8.09 -24.31 35.35
C VAL A 312 -7.69 -25.68 35.89
N GLN A 313 -6.54 -26.18 35.47
CA GLN A 313 -5.79 -27.15 36.25
C GLN A 313 -4.66 -26.39 36.94
N PRO A 314 -4.61 -26.39 38.28
CA PRO A 314 -3.56 -25.68 39.00
C PRO A 314 -2.25 -26.47 38.90
N GLY A 315 -1.34 -26.00 38.04
CA GLY A 315 0.05 -26.46 38.05
C GLY A 315 0.71 -26.49 36.68
N MET A 316 1.75 -25.68 36.53
CA MET A 316 2.80 -25.69 35.50
C MET A 316 2.53 -24.95 34.16
N ALA A 317 3.26 -23.84 34.05
CA ALA A 317 4.07 -23.37 32.93
C ALA A 317 3.40 -22.94 31.61
N ASP A 318 3.62 -21.65 31.32
CA ASP A 318 3.95 -21.07 30.01
C ASP A 318 3.62 -21.93 28.79
N THR A 319 2.47 -21.69 28.18
CA THR A 319 2.23 -22.11 26.78
C THR A 319 1.35 -21.10 26.05
N VAL A 320 1.84 -20.77 24.85
CA VAL A 320 1.38 -19.78 23.88
C VAL A 320 -0.07 -20.04 23.42
N PRO A 321 -0.93 -19.01 23.21
CA PRO A 321 -2.25 -19.24 22.65
C PRO A 321 -2.18 -19.47 21.13
N SER A 322 -2.76 -20.60 20.71
CA SER A 322 -3.03 -20.98 19.33
C SER A 322 -4.12 -20.07 18.73
N ALA A 323 -3.76 -19.21 17.78
CA ALA A 323 -4.67 -18.22 17.22
C ALA A 323 -5.50 -18.77 16.06
N SER A 324 -6.76 -19.09 16.33
CA SER A 324 -7.83 -19.12 15.33
C SER A 324 -8.60 -17.79 15.37
N SER A 325 -7.97 -16.72 14.88
CA SER A 325 -8.60 -15.39 14.81
C SER A 325 -9.21 -15.13 13.44
N SER A 326 -10.54 -15.00 13.42
CA SER A 326 -11.26 -14.45 12.27
C SER A 326 -11.10 -12.93 12.26
N HIS A 327 -10.22 -12.42 11.40
CA HIS A 327 -9.97 -10.99 11.27
C HIS A 327 -11.01 -10.35 10.34
N TYR A 328 -11.76 -9.38 10.85
CA TYR A 328 -12.64 -8.51 10.07
C TYR A 328 -11.97 -7.15 9.89
N GLN A 329 -11.44 -6.86 8.70
CA GLN A 329 -10.78 -5.58 8.43
C GLN A 329 -11.37 -4.90 7.18
N ALA A 330 -11.69 -3.61 7.31
CA ALA A 330 -12.32 -2.80 6.26
C ALA A 330 -11.43 -1.59 5.93
N SER A 331 -10.38 -1.80 5.14
CA SER A 331 -9.62 -0.70 4.52
C SER A 331 -9.07 -1.11 3.14
N GLY A 332 -8.85 -0.12 2.28
CA GLY A 332 -8.69 -0.29 0.84
C GLY A 332 -7.38 -0.95 0.40
N SER A 333 -7.49 -2.03 -0.39
CA SER A 333 -6.37 -2.80 -0.95
C SER A 333 -5.44 -2.05 -1.89
N ARG A 334 -5.80 -0.83 -2.32
CA ARG A 334 -5.11 -0.10 -3.38
C ARG A 334 -3.72 0.37 -2.97
N GLY A 335 -3.56 0.92 -1.77
CA GLY A 335 -2.24 1.33 -1.29
C GLY A 335 -1.28 0.14 -1.23
N LEU A 336 -1.79 -1.01 -0.80
CA LEU A 336 -1.01 -2.23 -0.65
C LEU A 336 -0.73 -2.95 -1.98
N VAL A 337 -1.58 -2.86 -3.00
CA VAL A 337 -1.26 -3.48 -4.30
C VAL A 337 -0.21 -2.66 -5.07
N TYR A 338 -0.25 -1.33 -5.02
CA TYR A 338 0.66 -0.50 -5.82
C TYR A 338 1.99 -0.17 -5.16
N HIS A 339 2.16 -0.38 -3.84
CA HIS A 339 3.36 0.08 -3.14
C HIS A 339 4.67 -0.45 -3.74
N ALA A 340 4.73 -1.76 -4.05
CA ALA A 340 5.90 -2.40 -4.61
C ALA A 340 6.18 -1.89 -6.03
N TRP A 341 5.15 -1.87 -6.88
CA TRP A 341 5.24 -1.41 -8.26
C TRP A 341 5.64 0.05 -8.39
N ALA A 342 5.00 0.94 -7.62
CA ALA A 342 5.37 2.35 -7.58
C ALA A 342 6.78 2.53 -7.00
N GLY A 343 7.14 1.74 -5.97
CA GLY A 343 8.48 1.74 -5.39
C GLY A 343 9.56 1.36 -6.39
N ARG A 344 9.31 0.32 -7.20
CA ARG A 344 10.21 -0.11 -8.29
C ARG A 344 10.40 0.98 -9.33
N LEU A 345 9.30 1.58 -9.81
CA LEU A 345 9.37 2.64 -10.82
C LEU A 345 10.09 3.88 -10.33
N VAL A 346 9.83 4.31 -9.08
CA VAL A 346 10.51 5.45 -8.47
C VAL A 346 12.01 5.15 -8.29
N ALA A 347 12.36 3.97 -7.80
CA ALA A 347 13.77 3.59 -7.67
C ALA A 347 14.48 3.59 -9.03
N GLN A 348 13.86 3.05 -10.08
CA GLN A 348 14.39 3.07 -11.44
C GLN A 348 14.60 4.50 -11.96
N ALA A 349 13.60 5.37 -11.82
CA ALA A 349 13.68 6.77 -12.23
C ALA A 349 14.80 7.53 -11.49
N VAL A 350 14.91 7.32 -10.16
CA VAL A 350 15.96 7.94 -9.33
C VAL A 350 17.36 7.45 -9.73
N LEU A 351 17.52 6.15 -9.99
CA LEU A 351 18.82 5.58 -10.36
C LEU A 351 19.29 5.98 -11.76
N ALA A 352 18.35 6.26 -12.66
CA ALA A 352 18.61 6.74 -14.01
C ALA A 352 18.68 8.28 -14.11
N ASP A 353 18.33 9.00 -13.05
CA ASP A 353 18.06 10.44 -13.08
C ASP A 353 17.09 10.84 -14.20
N ASP A 354 16.07 10.01 -14.42
CA ASP A 354 15.12 10.15 -15.52
C ASP A 354 13.67 9.97 -15.04
N GLU A 355 13.00 11.09 -14.81
CA GLU A 355 11.59 11.10 -14.39
C GLU A 355 10.64 10.62 -15.50
N SER A 356 11.05 10.62 -16.77
CA SER A 356 10.21 10.15 -17.88
C SER A 356 9.92 8.65 -17.84
N MET A 357 10.68 7.90 -17.02
CA MET A 357 10.40 6.50 -16.71
C MET A 357 9.10 6.30 -15.91
N LEU A 358 8.60 7.35 -15.25
CA LEU A 358 7.33 7.28 -14.51
C LEU A 358 6.13 7.40 -15.46
N PRO A 359 5.10 6.56 -15.30
CA PRO A 359 3.87 6.69 -16.06
C PRO A 359 3.27 8.10 -15.95
N PRO A 360 2.79 8.71 -17.05
CA PRO A 360 2.20 10.05 -17.03
C PRO A 360 1.09 10.23 -16.00
N GLU A 361 0.33 9.16 -15.70
CA GLU A 361 -0.68 9.15 -14.64
C GLU A 361 -0.14 9.53 -13.26
N LEU A 362 1.11 9.18 -12.94
CA LEU A 362 1.78 9.51 -11.67
C LEU A 362 2.32 10.96 -11.66
N LEU A 363 2.46 11.60 -12.82
CA LEU A 363 3.00 12.94 -12.98
C LEU A 363 1.94 14.03 -13.16
N ARG A 364 0.65 13.65 -13.27
CA ARG A 364 -0.46 14.59 -13.54
C ARG A 364 -0.56 15.75 -12.56
N TRP A 365 -0.16 15.55 -11.30
CA TRP A 365 -0.18 16.61 -10.30
C TRP A 365 0.74 17.79 -10.65
N LYS A 366 1.83 17.55 -11.39
CA LYS A 366 2.74 18.62 -11.84
C LYS A 366 2.13 19.53 -12.90
N GLN A 367 1.06 19.08 -13.56
CA GLN A 367 0.39 19.80 -14.64
C GLN A 367 -0.82 20.59 -14.14
N GLN A 368 -1.18 20.49 -12.85
CA GLN A 368 -2.31 21.21 -12.30
C GLN A 368 -1.91 22.67 -12.01
N PRO A 369 -2.67 23.67 -12.52
CA PRO A 369 -2.45 25.06 -12.15
C PRO A 369 -2.66 25.25 -10.65
N ARG A 370 -1.83 26.13 -10.05
CA ARG A 370 -1.89 26.48 -8.63
C ARG A 370 -3.21 27.13 -8.23
#